data_AF-A0A953DYP3-F1
#
_entry.id   AF-A0A953DYP3-F1
#
_cell.length_a   1.000
_cell.length_b   1.000
_cell.length_c   1.000
_cell.angle_alpha   90.00
_cell.angle_beta   90.00
_cell.angle_gamma   90.00
#
_symmetry.space_group_name_H-M   'P 1'
#
loop_
_entity.id
_entity.type
_entity.pdbx_description
1 polymer ?
#
loop_
_entity_poly.entity_id
_entity_poly.type
_entity_poly.pdbx_seq_one_letter_code
_entity_poly.pdbx_strand_id
1 'polypeptide(L)'
;MDLNHIFLFLALISPLLVLARTLRPGGPHRGWRIAALIVLGVTALTWICAPRIAGYAGGLAWMFLLFLPAIGLRKVTEFAERGDYRAARILGTILQPLHPSDGLRRQLQLFRHLESEAAKRPRAVFARLPHGQVQKLRRAPAVMTLILLNIAAFVFEISAGDWTDPGVLRRVGALDPYAVVERGEYWRLFSALFLHGGIAHLGFNLFALYVLGPPLERAIGSLRFVICYVISGLASSAGVVALTVLGLVDVDLL
;
A
#
# COMPACT_ATOMS: atom_id res chain seq x y z
N MET A 1 -17.25 5.10 13.02
CA MET A 1 -16.47 3.87 13.18
C MET A 1 -15.12 4.18 13.81
N ASP A 2 -14.69 3.44 14.83
CA ASP A 2 -13.37 3.60 15.46
C ASP A 2 -12.27 3.02 14.55
N LEU A 3 -11.16 3.74 14.42
CA LEU A 3 -10.00 3.40 13.58
C LEU A 3 -9.43 2.01 13.94
N ASN A 4 -9.57 1.59 15.20
CA ASN A 4 -9.23 0.23 15.65
C ASN A 4 -10.04 -0.85 14.88
N HIS A 5 -11.33 -0.64 14.62
CA HIS A 5 -12.16 -1.61 13.90
C HIS A 5 -11.77 -1.73 12.43
N ILE A 6 -11.41 -0.61 11.79
CA ILE A 6 -10.95 -0.59 10.39
C ILE A 6 -9.65 -1.39 10.26
N PHE A 7 -8.68 -1.15 11.13
CA PHE A 7 -7.43 -1.90 11.12
C PHE A 7 -7.62 -3.38 11.46
N LEU A 8 -8.55 -3.71 12.35
CA LEU A 8 -8.89 -5.08 12.68
C LEU A 8 -9.45 -5.83 11.46
N PHE A 9 -10.38 -5.20 10.73
CA PHE A 9 -10.92 -5.75 9.49
C PHE A 9 -9.82 -6.00 8.46
N LEU A 10 -8.92 -5.03 8.25
CA LEU A 10 -7.79 -5.16 7.34
C LEU A 10 -6.83 -6.29 7.75
N ALA A 11 -6.51 -6.37 9.05
CA ALA A 11 -5.63 -7.36 9.65
C ALA A 11 -6.23 -8.77 9.73
N LEU A 12 -7.53 -8.93 9.48
CA LEU A 12 -8.20 -10.23 9.37
C LEU A 12 -8.38 -10.64 7.92
N ILE A 13 -9.05 -9.82 7.11
CA ILE A 13 -9.47 -10.19 5.76
C ILE A 13 -8.27 -10.38 4.83
N SER A 14 -7.29 -9.47 4.86
CA SER A 14 -6.15 -9.53 3.95
C SER A 14 -5.26 -10.76 4.21
N PRO A 15 -4.86 -11.07 5.46
CA PRO A 15 -4.13 -12.31 5.75
C PRO A 15 -4.93 -13.57 5.45
N LEU A 16 -6.24 -13.61 5.72
CA LEU A 16 -7.10 -14.75 5.39
C LEU A 16 -7.17 -15.00 3.89
N LEU A 17 -7.28 -13.95 3.07
CA LEU A 17 -7.24 -14.05 1.61
C LEU A 17 -5.88 -14.56 1.11
N VAL A 18 -4.78 -14.08 1.71
CA VAL A 18 -3.42 -14.60 1.41
C VAL A 18 -3.33 -16.08 1.77
N LEU A 19 -3.84 -16.47 2.95
CA LEU A 19 -3.85 -17.86 3.39
C LEU A 19 -4.69 -18.74 2.45
N ALA A 20 -5.89 -18.29 2.06
CA ALA A 20 -6.73 -18.96 1.08
C ALA A 20 -6.03 -19.14 -0.27
N ARG A 21 -5.30 -18.13 -0.75
CA ARG A 21 -4.50 -18.23 -1.99
C ARG A 21 -3.36 -19.23 -1.88
N THR A 22 -2.72 -19.33 -0.73
CA THR A 22 -1.61 -20.28 -0.51
C THR A 22 -2.05 -21.73 -0.37
N LEU A 23 -3.34 -21.96 -0.14
CA LEU A 23 -3.95 -23.30 -0.13
C LEU A 23 -4.24 -23.82 -1.55
N ARG A 24 -4.24 -22.95 -2.57
CA ARG A 24 -4.45 -23.35 -3.96
C ARG A 24 -3.17 -23.99 -4.55
N PRO A 25 -3.29 -25.02 -5.41
CA PRO A 25 -2.17 -25.55 -6.18
C PRO A 25 -1.52 -24.44 -7.01
N GLY A 26 -0.19 -24.26 -6.89
CA GLY A 26 0.53 -23.15 -7.54
C GLY A 26 0.43 -21.80 -6.83
N GLY A 27 -0.12 -21.76 -5.61
CA GLY A 27 -0.24 -20.55 -4.80
C GLY A 27 1.12 -19.96 -4.33
N PRO A 28 1.11 -18.73 -3.79
CA PRO A 28 2.31 -18.06 -3.31
C PRO A 28 3.10 -18.92 -2.31
N HIS A 29 4.43 -18.82 -2.32
CA HIS A 29 5.33 -19.66 -1.54
C HIS A 29 5.01 -19.73 -0.04
N ARG A 30 5.46 -20.82 0.61
CA ARG A 30 5.31 -21.11 2.06
C ARG A 30 5.47 -19.90 2.99
N GLY A 31 6.36 -18.97 2.70
CA GLY A 31 6.60 -17.88 3.64
C GLY A 31 5.53 -16.77 3.65
N TRP A 32 4.72 -16.59 2.60
CA TRP A 32 3.52 -15.74 2.69
C TRP A 32 2.46 -16.32 3.63
N ARG A 33 2.45 -17.65 3.81
CA ARG A 33 1.61 -18.34 4.81
C ARG A 33 2.06 -17.98 6.22
N ILE A 34 3.37 -18.02 6.46
CA ILE A 34 3.96 -17.71 7.76
C ILE A 34 3.68 -16.25 8.11
N ALA A 35 3.90 -15.31 7.18
CA ALA A 35 3.58 -13.90 7.39
C ALA A 35 2.09 -13.67 7.74
N ALA A 36 1.18 -14.30 6.99
CA ALA A 36 -0.25 -14.21 7.28
C ALA A 36 -0.62 -14.79 8.66
N LEU A 37 -0.06 -15.94 9.03
CA LEU A 37 -0.29 -16.57 10.33
C LEU A 37 0.26 -15.74 11.50
N ILE A 38 1.43 -15.10 11.33
CA ILE A 38 2.00 -14.20 12.34
C ILE A 38 1.03 -13.04 12.61
N VAL A 39 0.50 -12.41 11.56
CA VAL A 39 -0.43 -11.28 11.74
C VAL A 39 -1.73 -11.72 12.37
N LEU A 40 -2.31 -12.84 11.93
CA LEU A 40 -3.51 -13.39 12.55
C LEU A 40 -3.26 -13.74 14.03
N GLY A 41 -2.11 -14.32 14.35
CA GLY A 41 -1.71 -14.65 15.72
C GLY A 41 -1.53 -13.41 16.61
N VAL A 42 -0.81 -12.39 16.13
CA VAL A 42 -0.63 -11.11 16.84
C VAL A 42 -1.99 -10.43 17.05
N THR A 43 -2.84 -10.41 16.03
CA THR A 43 -4.17 -9.81 16.10
C THR A 43 -5.07 -10.57 17.09
N ALA A 44 -5.06 -11.90 17.06
CA ALA A 44 -5.85 -12.72 17.99
C ALA A 44 -5.37 -12.59 19.44
N LEU A 45 -4.06 -12.63 19.68
CA LEU A 45 -3.49 -12.47 21.02
C LEU A 45 -3.80 -11.08 21.59
N THR A 46 -3.60 -10.03 20.78
CA THR A 46 -3.91 -8.67 21.22
C THR A 46 -5.41 -8.44 21.38
N TRP A 47 -6.26 -9.09 20.59
CA TRP A 47 -7.71 -9.09 20.79
C TRP A 47 -8.10 -9.68 22.15
N ILE A 48 -7.48 -10.79 22.55
CA ILE A 48 -7.77 -11.42 23.84
C ILE A 48 -7.28 -10.56 25.01
N CYS A 49 -6.05 -10.03 24.94
CA CYS A 49 -5.44 -9.31 26.05
C CYS A 49 -5.86 -7.84 26.14
N ALA A 50 -6.06 -7.18 25.01
CA ALA A 50 -6.33 -5.74 24.93
C ALA A 50 -7.14 -5.39 23.65
N PRO A 51 -8.46 -5.70 23.63
CA PRO A 51 -9.31 -5.50 22.45
C PRO A 51 -9.28 -4.08 21.88
N ARG A 52 -9.08 -3.07 22.75
CA ARG A 52 -9.02 -1.65 22.38
C ARG A 52 -7.86 -1.27 21.46
N ILE A 53 -6.80 -2.09 21.40
CA ILE A 53 -5.62 -1.84 20.56
C ILE A 53 -5.33 -2.94 19.54
N ALA A 54 -6.15 -3.99 19.52
CA ALA A 54 -5.91 -5.18 18.72
C ALA A 54 -5.84 -4.89 17.22
N GLY A 55 -6.72 -4.00 16.74
CA GLY A 55 -6.71 -3.53 15.36
C GLY A 55 -5.42 -2.79 15.04
N TYR A 56 -4.99 -1.84 15.88
CA TYR A 56 -3.74 -1.13 15.68
C TYR A 56 -2.53 -2.07 15.63
N ALA A 57 -2.45 -3.02 16.57
CA ALA A 57 -1.35 -3.96 16.65
C ALA A 57 -1.31 -4.91 15.42
N GLY A 58 -2.45 -5.48 15.05
CA GLY A 58 -2.59 -6.34 13.87
C GLY A 58 -2.33 -5.58 12.56
N GLY A 59 -2.90 -4.40 12.43
CA GLY A 59 -2.72 -3.52 11.27
C GLY A 59 -1.27 -3.08 11.10
N LEU A 60 -0.59 -2.67 12.17
CA LEU A 60 0.83 -2.33 12.15
C LEU A 60 1.70 -3.54 11.76
N ALA A 61 1.44 -4.71 12.36
CA ALA A 61 2.16 -5.94 12.01
C ALA A 61 2.01 -6.26 10.51
N TRP A 62 0.80 -6.11 9.97
CA TRP A 62 0.53 -6.30 8.54
C TRP A 62 1.25 -5.28 7.66
N MET A 63 1.23 -4.00 8.06
CA MET A 63 1.95 -2.95 7.35
C MET A 63 3.46 -3.21 7.31
N PHE A 64 4.08 -3.58 8.43
CA PHE A 64 5.49 -3.89 8.46
C PHE A 64 5.83 -5.03 7.49
N LEU A 65 5.01 -6.08 7.45
CA LEU A 65 5.23 -7.20 6.54
C LEU A 65 5.02 -6.84 5.06
N LEU A 66 4.11 -5.94 4.74
CA LEU A 66 3.89 -5.51 3.36
C LEU A 66 4.95 -4.52 2.87
N PHE A 67 5.25 -3.50 3.67
CA PHE A 67 6.00 -2.33 3.20
C PHE A 67 7.50 -2.42 3.46
N LEU A 68 7.92 -3.02 4.59
CA LEU A 68 9.34 -3.13 4.91
C LEU A 68 10.12 -3.89 3.81
N PRO A 69 9.59 -5.00 3.25
CA PRO A 69 10.28 -5.66 2.17
C PRO A 69 10.21 -4.93 0.85
N ALA A 70 9.11 -4.25 0.54
CA ALA A 70 8.98 -3.46 -0.68
C ALA A 70 10.02 -2.33 -0.74
N ILE A 71 10.21 -1.62 0.39
CA ILE A 71 11.23 -0.57 0.53
C ILE A 71 12.64 -1.19 0.47
N GLY A 72 12.84 -2.27 1.22
CA GLY A 72 14.12 -2.95 1.26
C GLY A 72 14.57 -3.47 -0.11
N LEU A 73 13.65 -4.05 -0.89
CA LEU A 73 13.92 -4.52 -2.25
C LEU A 73 14.31 -3.38 -3.19
N ARG A 74 13.68 -2.19 -3.08
CA ARG A 74 14.10 -1.02 -3.85
C ARG A 74 15.53 -0.60 -3.52
N LYS A 75 15.92 -0.63 -2.24
CA LYS A 75 17.30 -0.35 -1.84
C LYS A 75 18.28 -1.41 -2.34
N VAL A 76 17.90 -2.69 -2.33
CA VAL A 76 18.70 -3.78 -2.90
C VAL A 76 18.97 -3.52 -4.39
N THR A 77 17.95 -3.13 -5.16
CA THR A 77 18.15 -2.77 -6.58
C THR A 77 19.03 -1.53 -6.75
N GLU A 78 18.86 -0.51 -5.91
CA GLU A 78 19.68 0.70 -5.97
C GLU A 78 21.16 0.43 -5.64
N PHE A 79 21.46 -0.42 -4.66
CA PHE A 79 22.83 -0.86 -4.38
C PHE A 79 23.43 -1.64 -5.56
N ALA A 80 22.64 -2.54 -6.16
CA ALA A 80 23.07 -3.29 -7.34
C ALA A 80 23.34 -2.39 -8.56
N GLU A 81 22.54 -1.33 -8.75
CA GLU A 81 22.75 -0.31 -9.80
C GLU A 81 24.02 0.51 -9.57
N ARG A 82 24.37 0.77 -8.31
CA ARG A 82 25.63 1.45 -7.93
C ARG A 82 26.85 0.53 -7.98
N GLY A 83 26.66 -0.76 -8.29
CA GLY A 83 27.72 -1.78 -8.32
C GLY A 83 28.11 -2.32 -6.94
N ASP A 84 27.41 -1.91 -5.86
CA ASP A 84 27.64 -2.44 -4.50
C ASP A 84 26.83 -3.73 -4.28
N TYR A 85 27.28 -4.81 -4.93
CA TYR A 85 26.64 -6.11 -4.84
C TYR A 85 26.71 -6.71 -3.43
N ARG A 86 27.68 -6.31 -2.61
CA ARG A 86 27.81 -6.77 -1.22
C ARG A 86 26.70 -6.19 -0.36
N ALA A 87 26.47 -4.88 -0.40
CA ALA A 87 25.36 -4.25 0.32
C ALA A 87 24.01 -4.78 -0.18
N ALA A 88 23.84 -4.93 -1.50
CA ALA A 88 22.64 -5.52 -2.09
C ALA A 88 22.37 -6.95 -1.57
N ARG A 89 23.40 -7.79 -1.48
CA ARG A 89 23.29 -9.17 -0.97
C ARG A 89 22.97 -9.20 0.52
N ILE A 90 23.67 -8.42 1.36
CA ILE A 90 23.43 -8.39 2.80
C ILE A 90 21.99 -7.96 3.06
N LEU A 91 21.57 -6.84 2.47
CA LEU A 91 20.22 -6.32 2.65
C LEU A 91 19.16 -7.31 2.14
N GLY A 92 19.35 -7.90 0.96
CA GLY A 92 18.39 -8.89 0.43
C GLY A 92 18.33 -10.17 1.28
N THR A 93 19.44 -10.58 1.91
CA THR A 93 19.47 -11.73 2.82
C THR A 93 18.68 -11.44 4.10
N ILE A 94 18.79 -10.23 4.65
CA ILE A 94 18.00 -9.78 5.81
C ILE A 94 16.51 -9.72 5.48
N LEU A 95 16.16 -9.33 4.25
CA LEU A 95 14.77 -9.21 3.80
C LEU A 95 14.14 -10.54 3.36
N GLN A 96 14.95 -11.57 3.10
CA GLN A 96 14.51 -12.87 2.62
C GLN A 96 13.45 -13.54 3.52
N PRO A 97 13.53 -13.49 4.87
CA PRO A 97 12.49 -14.02 5.75
C PRO A 97 11.17 -13.23 5.66
N LEU A 98 11.26 -11.91 5.43
CA LEU A 98 10.10 -11.02 5.38
C LEU A 98 9.41 -11.03 4.00
N HIS A 99 10.14 -11.31 2.93
CA HIS A 99 9.60 -11.45 1.58
C HIS A 99 10.13 -12.71 0.87
N PRO A 100 9.50 -13.86 1.13
CA PRO A 100 9.97 -15.17 0.72
C PRO A 100 9.54 -15.49 -0.73
N SER A 101 9.95 -14.64 -1.69
CA SER A 101 9.74 -14.88 -3.11
C SER A 101 10.91 -15.66 -3.73
N ASP A 102 10.61 -16.55 -4.68
CA ASP A 102 11.66 -17.25 -5.45
C ASP A 102 12.52 -16.27 -6.27
N GLY A 103 11.95 -15.14 -6.68
CA GLY A 103 12.68 -14.09 -7.40
C GLY A 103 13.84 -13.51 -6.59
N LEU A 104 13.61 -13.21 -5.30
CA LEU A 104 14.65 -12.64 -4.43
C LEU A 104 15.79 -13.64 -4.18
N ARG A 105 15.47 -14.93 -4.01
CA ARG A 105 16.48 -16.00 -3.89
C ARG A 105 17.41 -16.04 -5.09
N ARG A 106 16.85 -16.00 -6.31
CA ARG A 106 17.63 -16.01 -7.55
C ARG A 106 18.48 -14.74 -7.70
N GLN A 107 17.94 -13.57 -7.35
CA GLN A 107 18.69 -12.31 -7.33
C GLN A 107 19.87 -12.35 -6.35
N LEU A 108 19.70 -12.91 -5.16
CA LEU A 108 20.77 -13.07 -4.18
C LEU A 108 21.90 -14.00 -4.67
N GLN A 109 21.54 -15.08 -5.38
CA GLN A 109 22.52 -15.96 -6.03
C GLN A 109 23.29 -15.21 -7.12
N LEU A 110 22.59 -14.41 -7.95
CA LEU A 110 23.22 -13.58 -8.97
C LEU A 110 24.19 -12.55 -8.34
N PHE A 111 23.78 -11.84 -7.29
CA PHE A 111 24.65 -10.86 -6.62
C PHE A 111 25.89 -11.52 -6.00
N ARG A 112 25.76 -12.74 -5.47
CA ARG A 112 26.90 -13.52 -4.97
C ARG A 112 27.87 -13.88 -6.10
N HIS A 113 27.36 -14.27 -7.27
CA HIS A 113 28.20 -14.52 -8.45
C HIS A 113 28.90 -13.25 -8.94
N LEU A 114 28.17 -12.13 -9.05
CA LEU A 114 28.75 -10.83 -9.44
C LEU A 114 29.79 -10.32 -8.44
N GLU A 115 29.57 -10.49 -7.14
CA GLU A 115 30.56 -10.18 -6.09
C GLU A 115 31.83 -11.03 -6.28
N SER A 116 31.68 -12.32 -6.57
CA SER A 116 32.82 -13.22 -6.80
C SER A 116 33.58 -12.94 -8.09
N GLU A 117 32.90 -12.48 -9.14
CA GLU A 117 33.49 -12.08 -10.42
C GLU A 117 34.20 -10.72 -10.30
N ALA A 118 33.57 -9.75 -9.64
CA ALA A 118 34.13 -8.42 -9.39
C ALA A 118 35.42 -8.50 -8.54
N ALA A 119 35.46 -9.43 -7.56
CA ALA A 119 36.66 -9.69 -6.77
C ALA A 119 37.81 -10.30 -7.60
N LYS A 120 37.52 -10.99 -8.70
CA LYS A 120 38.51 -11.65 -9.58
C LYS A 120 39.01 -10.76 -10.72
N ARG A 121 38.23 -9.78 -11.19
CA ARG A 121 38.59 -8.89 -12.31
C ARG A 121 38.23 -7.41 -12.01
N PRO A 122 39.06 -6.69 -11.22
CA PRO A 122 38.70 -5.36 -10.71
C PRO A 122 38.61 -4.23 -11.75
N ARG A 123 39.10 -4.40 -13.00
CA ARG A 123 39.21 -3.29 -13.98
C ARG A 123 38.37 -3.40 -15.26
N ALA A 124 37.81 -4.55 -15.62
CA ALA A 124 37.19 -4.72 -16.94
C ALA A 124 35.66 -4.57 -16.97
N VAL A 125 34.97 -4.74 -15.83
CA VAL A 125 33.50 -4.75 -15.78
C VAL A 125 32.90 -3.35 -15.54
N PHE A 126 33.66 -2.44 -14.92
CA PHE A 126 33.17 -1.12 -14.49
C PHE A 126 33.14 -0.05 -15.61
N ALA A 127 33.60 -0.36 -16.82
CA ALA A 127 33.77 0.65 -17.88
C ALA A 127 32.55 0.83 -18.81
N ARG A 128 31.49 0.02 -18.73
CA ARG A 128 30.32 0.16 -19.61
C ARG A 128 29.02 -0.24 -18.93
N LEU A 129 28.49 0.62 -18.09
CA LEU A 129 27.04 0.78 -17.99
C LEU A 129 26.74 2.25 -18.31
N PRO A 130 25.96 2.55 -19.36
CA PRO A 130 25.64 3.93 -19.70
C PRO A 130 24.83 4.53 -18.55
N HIS A 131 25.50 5.38 -17.75
CA HIS A 131 24.91 6.14 -16.63
C HIS A 131 23.79 7.12 -17.05
N GLY A 132 23.42 7.17 -18.34
CA GLY A 132 22.45 8.10 -18.90
C GLY A 132 21.01 7.60 -19.02
N GLN A 133 20.68 6.33 -18.75
CA GLN A 133 19.30 5.85 -18.91
C GLN A 133 18.49 5.72 -17.62
N VAL A 134 19.13 5.64 -16.44
CA VAL A 134 18.42 5.53 -15.14
C VAL A 134 17.75 6.85 -14.73
N GLN A 135 18.20 7.99 -15.26
CA GLN A 135 17.64 9.30 -14.92
C GLN A 135 16.32 9.63 -15.65
N LYS A 136 16.07 9.03 -16.83
CA LYS A 136 14.81 9.17 -17.57
C LYS A 136 13.66 8.30 -17.01
N LEU A 137 13.95 7.39 -16.09
CA LEU A 137 13.02 6.40 -15.50
C LEU A 137 12.47 6.79 -14.11
N ARG A 138 12.79 8.01 -13.64
CA ARG A 138 12.59 8.44 -12.24
C ARG A 138 11.27 9.14 -11.93
N ARG A 139 10.41 9.42 -12.91
CA ARG A 139 9.20 10.22 -12.68
C ARG A 139 7.97 9.34 -12.73
N ALA A 140 7.27 9.26 -11.59
CA ALA A 140 5.89 8.79 -11.48
C ALA A 140 5.00 10.04 -11.33
N PRO A 141 4.81 10.83 -12.41
CA PRO A 141 4.15 12.11 -12.33
C PRO A 141 2.69 11.98 -11.88
N ALA A 142 1.95 10.96 -12.33
CA ALA A 142 0.56 10.80 -11.91
C ALA A 142 0.46 10.50 -10.41
N VAL A 143 1.32 9.61 -9.89
CA VAL A 143 1.40 9.35 -8.45
C VAL A 143 1.70 10.62 -7.68
N MET A 144 2.69 11.41 -8.11
CA MET A 144 3.04 12.64 -7.41
C MET A 144 1.92 13.68 -7.47
N THR A 145 1.27 13.85 -8.62
CA THR A 145 0.10 14.72 -8.77
C THR A 145 -1.03 14.29 -7.84
N LEU A 146 -1.34 12.99 -7.77
CA LEU A 146 -2.39 12.49 -6.87
C LEU A 146 -2.02 12.68 -5.40
N ILE A 147 -0.76 12.50 -5.01
CA ILE A 147 -0.29 12.81 -3.66
C ILE A 147 -0.53 14.29 -3.34
N LEU A 148 -0.13 15.19 -4.23
CA LEU A 148 -0.31 16.63 -4.04
C LEU A 148 -1.79 17.02 -3.99
N LEU A 149 -2.64 16.41 -4.82
CA LEU A 149 -4.08 16.65 -4.81
C LEU A 149 -4.72 16.21 -3.48
N ASN A 150 -4.35 15.05 -2.95
CA ASN A 150 -4.84 14.57 -1.65
C ASN A 150 -4.37 15.47 -0.50
N ILE A 151 -3.12 15.95 -0.53
CA ILE A 151 -2.63 16.92 0.46
C ILE A 151 -3.40 18.24 0.35
N ALA A 152 -3.63 18.74 -0.87
CA ALA A 152 -4.38 19.98 -1.08
C ALA A 152 -5.84 19.86 -0.62
N ALA A 153 -6.50 18.73 -0.91
CA ALA A 153 -7.85 18.43 -0.42
C ALA A 153 -7.89 18.41 1.11
N PHE A 154 -6.91 17.79 1.75
CA PHE A 154 -6.85 17.75 3.21
C PHE A 154 -6.58 19.13 3.85
N VAL A 155 -5.76 19.96 3.22
CA VAL A 155 -5.58 21.37 3.65
C VAL A 155 -6.89 22.14 3.53
N PHE A 156 -7.66 21.91 2.46
CA PHE A 156 -8.99 22.48 2.30
C PHE A 156 -9.96 21.98 3.38
N GLU A 157 -9.95 20.70 3.72
CA GLU A 157 -10.75 20.14 4.83
C GLU A 157 -10.46 20.83 6.16
N ILE A 158 -9.17 21.01 6.51
CA ILE A 158 -8.75 21.74 7.72
C ILE A 158 -9.25 23.18 7.69
N SER A 159 -9.25 23.83 6.51
CA SER A 159 -9.76 25.20 6.39
C SER A 159 -11.28 25.31 6.58
N ALA A 160 -12.02 24.21 6.40
CA ALA A 160 -13.47 24.16 6.50
C ALA A 160 -13.99 23.83 7.92
N GLY A 161 -13.10 23.50 8.86
CA GLY A 161 -13.43 23.25 10.26
C GLY A 161 -12.50 22.25 10.94
N ASP A 162 -12.99 21.61 11.99
CA ASP A 162 -12.25 20.54 12.67
C ASP A 162 -12.10 19.32 11.75
N TRP A 163 -10.85 18.99 11.43
CA TRP A 163 -10.46 17.85 10.59
C TRP A 163 -10.76 16.48 11.20
N THR A 164 -11.18 16.45 12.48
CA THR A 164 -11.65 15.25 13.17
C THR A 164 -13.17 15.16 13.26
N ASP A 165 -13.91 16.22 12.91
CA ASP A 165 -15.37 16.23 12.93
C ASP A 165 -15.96 15.59 11.64
N PRO A 166 -16.69 14.47 11.75
CA PRO A 166 -17.38 13.86 10.61
C PRO A 166 -18.38 14.80 9.92
N GLY A 167 -18.94 15.77 10.67
CA GLY A 167 -19.85 16.78 10.15
C GLY A 167 -19.17 17.72 9.16
N VAL A 168 -17.94 18.15 9.41
CA VAL A 168 -17.13 18.95 8.47
C VAL A 168 -16.92 18.16 7.19
N LEU A 169 -16.48 16.91 7.30
CA LEU A 169 -16.24 16.02 6.16
C LEU A 169 -17.49 15.87 5.28
N ARG A 170 -18.66 15.64 5.90
CA ARG A 170 -19.94 15.49 5.19
C ARG A 170 -20.32 16.79 4.47
N ARG A 171 -20.06 17.96 5.06
CA ARG A 171 -20.33 19.25 4.39
C ARG A 171 -19.43 19.49 3.18
N VAL A 172 -18.15 19.12 3.26
CA VAL A 172 -17.18 19.35 2.16
C VAL A 172 -17.21 18.29 1.06
N GLY A 173 -18.03 17.25 1.21
CA GLY A 173 -18.28 16.29 0.13
C GLY A 173 -17.87 14.86 0.39
N ALA A 174 -17.69 14.45 1.65
CA ALA A 174 -17.49 13.05 1.97
C ALA A 174 -18.69 12.22 1.49
N LEU A 175 -18.44 10.93 1.27
CA LEU A 175 -19.48 10.02 0.81
C LEU A 175 -20.59 9.93 1.86
N ASP A 176 -21.80 10.28 1.45
CA ASP A 176 -23.03 10.16 2.23
C ASP A 176 -24.03 9.39 1.36
N PRO A 177 -24.22 8.08 1.61
CA PRO A 177 -25.11 7.25 0.80
C PRO A 177 -26.55 7.78 0.75
N TYR A 178 -27.06 8.32 1.85
CA TYR A 178 -28.40 8.89 1.91
C TYR A 178 -28.50 10.13 1.01
N ALA A 179 -27.54 11.04 1.09
CA ALA A 179 -27.51 12.22 0.21
C ALA A 179 -27.34 11.86 -1.27
N VAL A 180 -26.58 10.80 -1.59
CA VAL A 180 -26.43 10.33 -2.98
C VAL A 180 -27.75 9.79 -3.52
N VAL A 181 -28.47 8.98 -2.74
CA VAL A 181 -29.69 8.31 -3.19
C VAL A 181 -30.90 9.25 -3.17
N GLU A 182 -31.14 9.93 -2.05
CA GLU A 182 -32.35 10.72 -1.83
C GLU A 182 -32.24 12.15 -2.36
N ARG A 183 -31.04 12.73 -2.36
CA ARG A 183 -30.80 14.14 -2.76
C ARG A 183 -30.12 14.26 -4.12
N GLY A 184 -29.78 13.14 -4.76
CA GLY A 184 -29.10 13.12 -6.06
C GLY A 184 -27.70 13.72 -6.03
N GLU A 185 -27.03 13.75 -4.88
CA GLU A 185 -25.70 14.33 -4.70
C GLU A 185 -24.58 13.41 -5.23
N TYR A 186 -24.69 12.94 -6.48
CA TYR A 186 -23.78 11.97 -7.11
C TYR A 186 -22.32 12.45 -7.19
N TRP A 187 -22.10 13.76 -7.14
CA TRP A 187 -20.76 14.35 -7.08
C TRP A 187 -19.96 13.87 -5.86
N ARG A 188 -20.64 13.45 -4.78
CA ARG A 188 -20.04 12.82 -3.59
C ARG A 188 -19.31 11.52 -3.90
N LEU A 189 -19.72 10.79 -4.93
CA LEU A 189 -19.04 9.57 -5.36
C LEU A 189 -17.60 9.87 -5.80
N PHE A 190 -17.38 11.05 -6.40
CA PHE A 190 -16.09 11.49 -6.90
C PHE A 190 -15.31 12.31 -5.86
N SER A 191 -15.94 13.26 -5.15
CA SER A 191 -15.22 14.08 -4.17
C SER A 191 -14.66 13.25 -3.01
N ALA A 192 -15.37 12.19 -2.61
CA ALA A 192 -14.92 11.29 -1.55
C ALA A 192 -13.58 10.58 -1.84
N LEU A 193 -13.10 10.55 -3.10
CA LEU A 193 -11.80 9.96 -3.46
C LEU A 193 -10.60 10.71 -2.86
N PHE A 194 -10.79 11.97 -2.46
CA PHE A 194 -9.71 12.85 -2.01
C PHE A 194 -9.84 13.26 -0.53
N LEU A 195 -11.00 13.02 0.08
CA LEU A 195 -11.30 13.48 1.43
C LEU A 195 -10.85 12.47 2.49
N HIS A 196 -10.27 12.96 3.60
CA HIS A 196 -9.66 12.10 4.61
C HIS A 196 -10.07 12.50 6.03
N GLY A 197 -10.80 11.61 6.72
CA GLY A 197 -11.20 11.81 8.13
C GLY A 197 -10.07 11.62 9.15
N GLY A 198 -8.91 12.27 8.95
CA GLY A 198 -7.79 12.27 9.88
C GLY A 198 -6.40 12.18 9.25
N ILE A 199 -5.40 12.77 9.93
CA ILE A 199 -3.98 12.73 9.54
C ILE A 199 -3.48 11.28 9.39
N ALA A 200 -3.87 10.37 10.29
CA ALA A 200 -3.45 8.97 10.21
C ALA A 200 -3.99 8.29 8.94
N HIS A 201 -5.23 8.59 8.57
CA HIS A 201 -5.86 8.05 7.37
C HIS A 201 -5.20 8.60 6.10
N LEU A 202 -4.93 9.91 6.04
CA LEU A 202 -4.17 10.52 4.95
C LEU A 202 -2.76 9.93 4.85
N GLY A 203 -2.02 9.90 5.95
CA GLY A 203 -0.64 9.41 5.99
C GLY A 203 -0.51 7.98 5.47
N PHE A 204 -1.44 7.11 5.86
CA PHE A 204 -1.49 5.74 5.36
C PHE A 204 -1.72 5.67 3.85
N ASN A 205 -2.70 6.42 3.33
CA ASN A 205 -3.02 6.40 1.89
C ASN A 205 -1.90 6.99 1.03
N LEU A 206 -1.32 8.12 1.46
CA LEU A 206 -0.19 8.73 0.76
C LEU A 206 1.03 7.80 0.75
N PHE A 207 1.30 7.13 1.88
CA PHE A 207 2.38 6.16 1.96
C PHE A 207 2.15 4.95 1.05
N ALA A 208 0.95 4.36 1.08
CA ALA A 208 0.59 3.25 0.19
C ALA A 208 0.71 3.65 -1.29
N LEU A 209 0.19 4.83 -1.65
CA LEU A 209 0.27 5.38 -3.00
C LEU A 209 1.72 5.64 -3.43
N TYR A 210 2.57 6.14 -2.52
CA TYR A 210 3.99 6.38 -2.81
C TYR A 210 4.80 5.08 -3.00
N VAL A 211 4.53 4.04 -2.22
CA VAL A 211 5.27 2.78 -2.30
C VAL A 211 4.79 1.93 -3.49
N LEU A 212 3.48 1.77 -3.64
CA LEU A 212 2.85 0.87 -4.61
C LEU A 212 2.53 1.53 -5.95
N GLY A 213 2.29 2.85 -5.95
CA GLY A 213 1.92 3.60 -7.15
C GLY A 213 3.00 3.63 -8.22
N PRO A 214 4.26 4.04 -7.94
CA PRO A 214 5.27 4.23 -8.98
C PRO A 214 5.58 2.98 -9.82
N PRO A 215 5.72 1.76 -9.23
CA PRO A 215 5.87 0.54 -10.02
C PRO A 215 4.68 0.28 -10.94
N LEU A 216 3.46 0.51 -10.44
CA LEU A 216 2.24 0.32 -11.23
C LEU A 216 2.13 1.35 -12.34
N GLU A 217 2.34 2.64 -12.05
CA GLU A 217 2.35 3.72 -13.03
C GLU A 217 3.36 3.46 -14.16
N ARG A 218 4.55 2.95 -13.82
CA ARG A 218 5.55 2.56 -14.84
C ARG A 218 5.10 1.37 -15.68
N ALA A 219 4.34 0.44 -15.12
CA ALA A 219 3.89 -0.75 -15.83
C ALA A 219 2.75 -0.45 -16.81
N ILE A 220 1.82 0.44 -16.45
CA ILE A 220 0.61 0.71 -17.25
C ILE A 220 0.60 2.09 -17.92
N GLY A 221 1.52 2.99 -17.56
CA GLY A 221 1.58 4.38 -18.01
C GLY A 221 0.70 5.33 -17.18
N SER A 222 1.07 6.61 -17.15
CA SER A 222 0.45 7.63 -16.29
C SER A 222 -1.06 7.81 -16.51
N LEU A 223 -1.52 7.87 -17.78
CA LEU A 223 -2.94 8.04 -18.06
C LEU A 223 -3.78 6.84 -17.58
N ARG A 224 -3.32 5.62 -17.87
CA ARG A 224 -4.02 4.40 -17.44
C ARG A 224 -4.00 4.26 -15.92
N PHE A 225 -2.94 4.72 -15.27
CA PHE A 225 -2.85 4.77 -13.81
C PHE A 225 -3.92 5.71 -13.21
N VAL A 226 -4.06 6.93 -13.73
CA VAL A 226 -5.09 7.87 -13.27
C VAL A 226 -6.50 7.31 -13.51
N ILE A 227 -6.75 6.75 -14.69
CA ILE A 227 -8.05 6.12 -15.01
C ILE A 227 -8.34 4.98 -14.03
N CYS A 228 -7.35 4.13 -13.76
CA CYS A 228 -7.49 3.02 -12.81
C CYS A 228 -7.78 3.56 -11.39
N TYR A 229 -7.05 4.58 -10.94
CA TYR A 229 -7.28 5.22 -9.64
C TYR A 229 -8.71 5.75 -9.51
N VAL A 230 -9.19 6.50 -10.50
CA VAL A 230 -10.53 7.11 -10.48
C VAL A 230 -11.62 6.05 -10.55
N ILE A 231 -11.52 5.08 -11.46
CA ILE A 231 -12.52 4.01 -11.59
C ILE A 231 -12.58 3.16 -10.32
N SER A 232 -11.43 2.79 -9.74
CA SER A 232 -11.39 2.05 -8.48
C SER A 232 -12.04 2.84 -7.34
N GLY A 233 -11.78 4.14 -7.24
CA GLY A 233 -12.42 5.00 -6.25
C GLY A 233 -13.93 5.10 -6.44
N LEU A 234 -14.40 5.36 -7.67
CA LEU A 234 -15.82 5.44 -7.99
C LEU A 234 -16.54 4.11 -7.74
N ALA A 235 -15.93 2.99 -8.13
CA ALA A 235 -16.48 1.66 -7.88
C ALA A 235 -16.58 1.35 -6.38
N SER A 236 -15.59 1.79 -5.58
CA SER A 236 -15.64 1.68 -4.13
C SER A 236 -16.79 2.50 -3.54
N SER A 237 -16.93 3.77 -3.93
CA SER A 237 -18.02 4.64 -3.47
C SER A 237 -19.39 4.07 -3.85
N ALA A 238 -19.57 3.67 -5.11
CA ALA A 238 -20.80 3.05 -5.59
C ALA A 238 -21.11 1.73 -4.87
N GLY A 239 -20.09 0.93 -4.57
CA GLY A 239 -20.24 -0.30 -3.79
C GLY A 239 -20.76 -0.03 -2.37
N VAL A 240 -20.24 0.99 -1.69
CA VAL A 240 -20.75 1.40 -0.36
C VAL A 240 -22.20 1.85 -0.43
N VAL A 241 -22.57 2.65 -1.43
CA VAL A 241 -23.97 3.06 -1.64
C VAL A 241 -24.87 1.87 -1.92
N ALA A 242 -24.45 0.96 -2.81
CA ALA A 242 -25.22 -0.24 -3.14
C ALA A 242 -25.45 -1.14 -1.91
N LEU A 243 -24.41 -1.37 -1.11
CA LEU A 243 -24.53 -2.15 0.13
C LEU A 243 -25.46 -1.49 1.16
N THR A 244 -25.44 -0.16 1.23
CA THR A 244 -26.36 0.62 2.07
C THR A 244 -27.81 0.45 1.61
N VAL A 245 -28.08 0.63 0.32
CA VAL A 245 -29.44 0.51 -0.26
C VAL A 245 -30.00 -0.90 -0.08
N LEU A 246 -29.14 -1.92 -0.13
CA LEU A 246 -29.52 -3.31 0.11
C LEU A 246 -29.78 -3.63 1.59
N GLY A 247 -29.61 -2.67 2.51
CA GLY A 247 -29.77 -2.89 3.95
C GLY A 247 -28.71 -3.80 4.56
N LEU A 248 -27.57 -3.97 3.88
CA LEU A 248 -26.45 -4.79 4.38
C LEU A 248 -25.51 -3.97 5.28
N VAL A 249 -25.64 -2.64 5.24
CA VAL A 249 -24.88 -1.70 6.05
C VAL A 249 -25.86 -0.66 6.60
N ASP A 250 -26.08 -0.67 7.91
CA ASP A 250 -26.85 0.38 8.58
C ASP A 250 -26.01 1.66 8.64
N VAL A 251 -26.52 2.73 8.01
CA VAL A 251 -25.89 4.06 8.00
C VAL A 251 -26.52 4.99 9.07
N ASP A 252 -27.51 4.49 9.81
CA ASP A 252 -28.20 5.19 10.90
C ASP A 252 -27.31 5.45 12.15
N LEU A 253 -26.01 5.15 12.08
CA LEU A 253 -25.03 5.31 13.17
C LEU A 253 -23.78 6.13 12.77
N LEU A 254 -23.89 7.06 11.81
CA LEU A 254 -22.83 8.03 11.45
C LEU A 254 -23.19 9.50 11.66
#